data_AF-H5SGA8-F1
#
_entry.id   AF-H5SGA8-F1
#
_cell.length_a   1.000
_cell.length_b   1.000
_cell.length_c   1.000
_cell.angle_alpha   90.00
_cell.angle_beta   90.00
_cell.angle_gamma   90.00
#
_symmetry.space_group_name_H-M   'P 1'
#
loop_
_entity.id
_entity.type
_entity.pdbx_description
1 polymer ?
#
loop_
_entity_poly.entity_id
_entity_poly.type
_entity_poly.pdbx_seq_one_letter_code
_entity_poly.pdbx_strand_id
1 'polypeptide(L)'
;MLPAIRWHHERLDGSGYPDGLQGEEIPLDARILAVADVFDALTSVRPYRAALSVEEALALLRQEAGTRLDPECVAALERLVGRYGVSLVGNEQETKQRARPLVEPSIEHR
;
A
#
# COMPACT_ATOMS: atom_id res chain seq x y z
N MET A 1 -23.72 4.34 -7.17
CA MET A 1 -22.31 3.93 -6.97
C MET A 1 -22.11 3.78 -5.47
N LEU A 2 -21.49 2.70 -4.98
CA LEU A 2 -21.30 2.50 -3.54
C LEU A 2 -20.28 3.53 -3.01
N PRO A 3 -20.50 4.14 -1.82
CA PRO A 3 -19.62 5.17 -1.27
C PRO A 3 -18.14 4.77 -1.22
N ALA A 4 -17.85 3.57 -0.71
CA ALA A 4 -16.49 3.02 -0.68
C ALA A 4 -15.79 3.04 -2.06
N ILE A 5 -16.48 2.64 -3.12
CA ILE A 5 -15.88 2.59 -4.47
C ILE A 5 -15.61 3.99 -5.00
N ARG A 6 -16.53 4.95 -4.76
CA ARG A 6 -16.38 6.32 -5.26
C ARG A 6 -15.26 7.09 -4.54
N TRP A 7 -15.17 6.93 -3.22
CA TRP A 7 -14.42 7.85 -2.37
C TRP A 7 -13.21 7.25 -1.65
N HIS A 8 -12.84 5.98 -1.87
CA HIS A 8 -11.61 5.43 -1.27
C HIS A 8 -10.30 6.08 -1.76
N HIS A 9 -10.36 6.92 -2.81
CA HIS A 9 -9.24 7.76 -3.25
C HIS A 9 -9.28 9.19 -2.69
N GLU A 10 -10.33 9.54 -1.93
CA GLU A 10 -10.32 10.77 -1.13
C GLU A 10 -9.25 10.64 -0.02
N ARG A 11 -8.70 11.77 0.39
CA ARG A 11 -7.68 11.85 1.43
C ARG A 11 -8.20 12.70 2.57
N LEU A 12 -7.80 12.36 3.79
CA LEU A 12 -8.32 13.04 4.98
C LEU A 12 -8.10 14.57 4.95
N ASP A 13 -7.02 15.02 4.32
CA ASP A 13 -6.63 16.42 4.13
C ASP A 13 -7.31 17.13 2.94
N GLY A 14 -8.16 16.43 2.18
CA GLY A 14 -8.88 16.98 1.03
C GLY A 14 -8.07 17.06 -0.27
N SER A 15 -6.82 16.59 -0.27
CA SER A 15 -5.99 16.51 -1.49
C SER A 15 -6.33 15.33 -2.40
N GLY A 16 -7.37 14.57 -2.04
CA GLY A 16 -7.87 13.43 -2.79
C GLY A 16 -8.84 13.79 -3.91
N TYR A 17 -9.45 12.77 -4.49
CA TYR A 17 -10.40 12.90 -5.60
C TYR A 17 -11.48 11.80 -5.47
N PRO A 18 -12.64 11.93 -6.14
CA PRO A 18 -13.02 12.91 -7.16
C PRO A 18 -13.60 14.25 -6.67
N ASP A 19 -14.12 14.30 -5.45
CA ASP A 19 -14.95 15.40 -4.96
C ASP A 19 -14.21 16.28 -3.93
N GLY A 20 -13.04 15.85 -3.43
CA GLY A 20 -12.18 16.65 -2.54
C GLY A 20 -12.68 16.70 -1.10
N LEU A 21 -13.34 15.63 -0.65
CA LEU A 21 -13.93 15.51 0.68
C LEU A 21 -12.84 15.50 1.77
N GLN A 22 -13.15 16.06 2.94
CA GLN A 22 -12.20 16.19 4.05
C GLN A 22 -12.69 15.51 5.32
N GLY A 23 -11.77 14.88 6.05
CA GLY A 23 -12.04 14.31 7.37
C GLY A 23 -13.27 13.41 7.39
N GLU A 24 -14.27 13.81 8.18
CA GLU A 24 -15.50 13.04 8.39
C GLU A 24 -16.50 13.11 7.23
N GLU A 25 -16.31 14.01 6.26
CA GLU A 25 -17.11 14.05 5.04
C GLU A 25 -16.92 12.78 4.19
N ILE A 26 -15.75 12.15 4.29
CA ILE A 26 -15.45 10.87 3.66
C ILE A 26 -16.15 9.77 4.47
N PRO A 27 -17.06 8.98 3.89
CA PRO A 27 -17.74 7.92 4.63
C PRO A 27 -16.80 6.88 5.22
N LEU A 28 -17.15 6.32 6.38
CA LEU A 28 -16.29 5.38 7.11
C LEU A 28 -15.89 4.16 6.27
N ASP A 29 -16.79 3.62 5.46
CA ASP A 29 -16.50 2.49 4.57
C ASP A 29 -15.43 2.83 3.52
N ALA A 30 -15.43 4.06 2.99
CA ALA A 30 -14.39 4.57 2.11
C ALA A 30 -13.06 4.75 2.84
N ARG A 31 -13.06 5.26 4.08
CA ARG A 31 -11.84 5.43 4.89
C ARG A 31 -11.21 4.08 5.26
N ILE A 32 -12.02 3.09 5.60
CA ILE A 32 -11.58 1.70 5.83
C ILE A 32 -10.96 1.12 4.55
N LEU A 33 -11.65 1.26 3.42
CA LEU A 33 -11.17 0.73 2.14
C LEU A 33 -9.87 1.39 1.69
N ALA A 34 -9.71 2.70 1.89
CA ALA A 34 -8.49 3.44 1.57
C ALA A 34 -7.28 2.88 2.33
N VAL A 35 -7.43 2.61 3.64
CA VAL A 35 -6.35 2.01 4.45
C VAL A 35 -6.02 0.60 3.98
N ALA A 36 -7.03 -0.21 3.67
CA ALA A 36 -6.83 -1.57 3.15
C ALA A 36 -6.13 -1.57 1.78
N ASP A 37 -6.53 -0.69 0.86
CA ASP A 37 -5.93 -0.55 -0.48
C ASP A 37 -4.46 -0.14 -0.40
N VAL A 38 -4.14 0.85 0.44
CA VAL A 38 -2.74 1.28 0.64
C VAL A 38 -1.91 0.16 1.26
N PHE A 39 -2.43 -0.54 2.28
CA PHE A 39 -1.72 -1.66 2.89
C PHE A 39 -1.41 -2.75 1.87
N ASP A 40 -2.42 -3.20 1.11
CA ASP A 40 -2.24 -4.22 0.07
C ASP A 40 -1.22 -3.77 -1.00
N ALA A 41 -1.31 -2.51 -1.45
CA ALA A 41 -0.38 -1.96 -2.43
C ALA A 41 1.07 -1.94 -1.94
N LEU A 42 1.30 -1.78 -0.63
CA LEU A 42 2.63 -1.79 -0.02
C LEU A 42 3.16 -3.22 0.18
N THR A 43 2.30 -4.17 0.55
CA THR A 43 2.69 -5.55 0.88
C THR A 43 2.63 -6.52 -0.31
N SER A 44 2.10 -6.09 -1.46
CA SER A 44 2.02 -6.91 -2.66
C SER A 44 3.21 -6.69 -3.61
N VAL A 45 3.67 -7.77 -4.23
CA VAL A 45 4.70 -7.71 -5.28
C VAL A 45 4.11 -7.11 -6.54
N ARG A 46 4.79 -6.11 -7.11
CA ARG A 46 4.41 -5.49 -8.39
C ARG A 46 5.60 -5.53 -9.35
N PRO A 47 5.39 -5.49 -10.68
CA PRO A 47 6.47 -5.61 -11.68
C PRO A 47 7.66 -4.66 -11.48
N TYR A 48 7.43 -3.54 -10.80
CA TYR A 48 8.42 -2.48 -10.58
C TYR A 48 8.79 -2.26 -9.10
N ARG A 49 8.21 -3.03 -8.17
CA ARG A 49 8.39 -2.83 -6.73
C ARG A 49 8.28 -4.14 -5.97
N ALA A 50 9.31 -4.44 -5.17
CA ALA A 50 9.24 -5.52 -4.21
C ALA A 50 8.22 -5.20 -3.10
N ALA A 51 7.50 -6.22 -2.64
CA ALA A 51 6.66 -6.11 -1.46
C ALA A 51 7.48 -5.63 -0.25
N LEU A 52 6.90 -4.70 0.52
CA LEU A 52 7.42 -4.35 1.84
C LEU A 52 7.06 -5.44 2.85
N SER A 53 7.85 -5.53 3.92
CA SER A 53 7.43 -6.26 5.12
C SER A 53 6.18 -5.63 5.74
N VAL A 54 5.46 -6.41 6.54
CA VAL A 54 4.27 -5.93 7.25
C VAL A 54 4.64 -4.77 8.17
N GLU A 55 5.78 -4.86 8.85
CA GLU A 55 6.30 -3.84 9.76
C GLU A 55 6.59 -2.52 9.03
N GLU A 56 7.25 -2.59 7.87
CA GLU A 56 7.51 -1.42 7.04
C GLU A 56 6.22 -0.79 6.49
N ALA A 57 5.27 -1.63 6.05
CA ALA A 57 3.97 -1.15 5.57
C ALA A 57 3.18 -0.43 6.68
N LEU A 58 3.13 -1.01 7.89
CA LEU A 58 2.50 -0.37 9.05
C LEU A 58 3.21 0.93 9.44
N ALA A 59 4.55 0.98 9.37
CA ALA A 59 5.29 2.21 9.64
C ALA A 59 4.93 3.35 8.66
N LEU A 60 4.77 3.04 7.37
CA LEU A 60 4.33 4.03 6.38
C LEU A 60 2.89 4.49 6.61
N LEU A 61 1.97 3.55 6.92
CA LEU A 61 0.59 3.91 7.25
C LEU A 61 0.50 4.86 8.44
N ARG A 62 1.32 4.67 9.48
CA ARG A 62 1.41 5.60 10.62
C ARG A 62 1.87 6.99 10.21
N GLN A 63 2.79 7.09 9.26
CA GLN A 63 3.26 8.40 8.77
C GLN A 63 2.17 9.14 7.98
N GLU A 64 1.31 8.41 7.28
CA GLU A 64 0.20 8.98 6.50
C GLU A 64 -1.09 9.21 7.33
N ALA A 65 -1.16 8.67 8.55
CA ALA A 65 -2.29 8.82 9.45
C ALA A 65 -2.52 10.29 9.84
N GLY A 66 -3.78 10.74 9.77
CA GLY A 66 -4.19 12.10 10.12
C GLY A 66 -3.98 13.12 9.01
N THR A 67 -3.35 12.74 7.90
CA THR A 67 -3.21 13.58 6.70
C THR A 67 -3.89 12.93 5.51
N ARG A 68 -3.45 11.73 5.12
CA ARG A 68 -4.05 11.02 3.98
C ARG A 68 -5.03 9.96 4.42
N LEU A 69 -4.75 9.30 5.54
CA LEU A 69 -5.50 8.17 6.05
C LEU A 69 -6.12 8.48 7.39
N ASP A 70 -7.28 7.87 7.65
CA ASP A 70 -7.97 7.96 8.94
C ASP A 70 -7.13 7.25 10.05
N PRO A 71 -6.74 7.95 11.13
CA PRO A 71 -5.94 7.38 12.22
C PRO A 71 -6.61 6.19 12.93
N GLU A 72 -7.93 6.21 13.09
CA GLU A 72 -8.67 5.14 13.76
C GLU A 72 -8.69 3.88 12.92
N CYS A 73 -8.82 4.03 11.60
CA CYS A 73 -8.75 2.93 10.64
C CYS A 73 -7.35 2.30 10.61
N VAL A 74 -6.29 3.12 10.60
CA VAL A 74 -4.89 2.64 10.70
C VAL A 74 -4.68 1.87 12.02
N ALA A 75 -5.10 2.44 13.15
CA ALA A 75 -4.99 1.78 14.46
C ALA A 75 -5.82 0.49 14.55
N ALA A 76 -6.97 0.41 13.85
CA ALA A 76 -7.75 -0.82 13.75
C ALA A 76 -7.00 -1.91 12.98
N LEU A 77 -6.42 -1.57 11.82
CA LEU A 77 -5.61 -2.50 11.04
C LEU A 77 -4.42 -3.03 11.86
N GLU A 78 -3.66 -2.16 12.51
CA GLU A 78 -2.51 -2.55 13.35
C GLU A 78 -2.88 -3.56 14.44
N ARG A 79 -4.01 -3.32 15.13
CA ARG A 79 -4.52 -4.24 16.15
C ARG A 79 -4.88 -5.60 15.57
N LEU A 80 -5.46 -5.65 14.37
CA LEU A 80 -5.81 -6.90 13.70
C LEU A 80 -4.55 -7.66 13.27
N VAL A 81 -3.59 -6.96 12.66
CA VAL A 81 -2.30 -7.54 12.25
C VAL A 81 -1.55 -8.11 13.45
N GLY A 82 -1.46 -7.36 14.55
CA GLY A 82 -0.79 -7.83 15.76
C GLY A 82 -1.49 -9.02 16.44
N ARG A 83 -2.82 -9.14 16.28
CA ARG A 83 -3.61 -10.22 16.90
C ARG A 83 -3.61 -11.50 16.08
N TYR A 84 -3.73 -11.40 14.76
CA TYR A 84 -3.97 -12.55 13.88
C TYR A 84 -2.76 -12.90 13.01
N GLY A 85 -1.76 -12.02 12.94
CA GLY A 85 -0.74 -12.09 11.89
C GLY A 85 -1.33 -11.81 10.51
N VAL A 86 -0.47 -11.73 9.50
CA VAL A 86 -0.89 -11.62 8.10
C VAL A 86 -0.11 -12.64 7.28
N SER A 87 -0.81 -13.49 6.54
CA SER A 87 -0.21 -14.34 5.52
C SER A 87 -0.32 -13.63 4.17
N LEU A 88 0.79 -13.04 3.73
CA LEU A 88 0.86 -12.40 2.42
C LEU A 88 1.07 -13.48 1.35
N VAL A 89 0.19 -13.51 0.34
CA VAL A 89 0.34 -14.43 -0.79
C VAL A 89 1.37 -13.85 -1.76
N GLY A 90 2.65 -14.14 -1.51
CA GLY A 90 3.72 -13.86 -2.48
C GLY A 90 3.77 -14.96 -3.52
N ASN A 91 3.64 -14.62 -4.80
CA ASN A 91 3.77 -15.61 -5.87
C ASN A 91 5.24 -16.11 -5.92
N GLU A 92 5.49 -17.37 -5.57
CA GLU A 92 6.81 -18.01 -5.42
C GLU A 92 7.69 -18.02 -6.69
N GLN A 93 7.22 -17.44 -7.80
CA GLN A 93 7.80 -17.59 -9.13
C GLN A 93 8.87 -16.54 -9.49
N GLU A 94 9.03 -15.44 -8.74
CA GLU A 94 9.97 -14.36 -9.13
C GLU A 94 11.36 -14.41 -8.48
N THR A 95 11.55 -15.16 -7.39
CA THR A 95 12.86 -15.24 -6.70
C THR A 95 13.94 -15.92 -7.56
N LYS A 96 13.56 -16.69 -8.59
CA LYS A 96 14.50 -17.41 -9.47
C LYS A 96 15.02 -16.59 -10.66
N GLN A 97 14.43 -15.44 -11.00
CA GLN A 97 14.84 -14.66 -12.18
C GLN A 97 15.96 -13.63 -11.90
N ARG A 98 16.35 -13.42 -10.63
CA ARG A 98 17.39 -12.45 -10.24
C ARG A 98 18.83 -12.98 -10.32
N ALA A 99 19.05 -14.22 -10.76
CA ALA A 99 20.39 -14.77 -11.01
C ALA A 99 20.72 -14.80 -12.52
N ARG A 100 20.83 -13.64 -13.17
CA ARG A 100 21.63 -13.51 -14.41
C ARG A 100 22.76 -12.54 -14.15
N PRO A 101 24.03 -12.96 -14.22
CA PRO A 101 25.14 -12.04 -14.10
C PRO A 101 25.13 -11.08 -15.30
N LEU A 102 25.36 -9.79 -15.02
CA LEU A 102 25.70 -8.79 -16.02
C LEU A 102 27.06 -9.18 -16.60
N VAL A 103 27.08 -9.82 -17.76
CA VAL A 103 28.32 -10.03 -18.52
C VAL A 103 28.69 -8.71 -19.21
N GLU A 104 29.94 -8.29 -18.99
CA GLU A 104 30.56 -7.00 -19.30
C GLU A 104 30.56 -6.63 -20.80
N PRO A 105 30.58 -5.34 -21.15
CA PRO A 105 30.72 -4.92 -22.54
C PRO A 105 32.14 -5.18 -23.07
N SER A 106 32.21 -5.76 -24.26
CA SER A 106 33.42 -6.21 -24.95
C SER A 106 34.39 -5.07 -25.28
N ILE A 107 35.66 -5.30 -24.94
CA ILE A 107 36.85 -4.54 -25.39
C ILE A 107 37.11 -4.82 -26.89
N GLU A 108 37.12 -3.73 -27.67
CA GLU A 108 38.04 -3.41 -28.79
C GLU A 108 38.11 -4.32 -30.04
N HIS A 109 37.76 -3.75 -31.20
CA HIS A 109 38.20 -4.24 -32.52
C HIS A 109 38.96 -3.13 -33.25
N ARG A 110 40.26 -3.39 -33.45
CA ARG A 110 41.15 -3.03 -34.57
C ARG A 110 41.13 -1.61 -35.15
#